data_AF-A0A1E3X688-F1
#
_entry.id   AF-A0A1E3X688-F1
#
_cell.length_a   1.000
_cell.length_b   1.000
_cell.length_c   1.000
_cell.angle_alpha   90.00
_cell.angle_beta   90.00
_cell.angle_gamma   90.00
#
_symmetry.space_group_name_H-M   'P 1'
#
loop_
_entity.id
_entity.type
_entity.pdbx_description
1 polymer ?
#
loop_
_entity_poly.entity_id
_entity_poly.type
_entity_poly.pdbx_seq_one_letter_code
_entity_poly.pdbx_strand_id
1 'polypeptide(L)'
;MNQPVLAELIDRCDMVYHLTAAVGVKLIVESPVRTIETNINGTDIVLKLSGKKRKKVMVFSSSEVYGKGNQIPFREDYDIVLGSTQRARWCFACPR
;
A
#
# COMPACT_ATOMS: atom_id res chain seq x y z
N MET A 1 14.86 -5.50 -0.69
CA MET A 1 14.96 -4.16 -1.33
C MET A 1 16.31 -3.55 -0.94
N ASN A 2 17.06 -2.96 -1.87
CA ASN A 2 18.37 -2.38 -1.58
C ASN A 2 18.22 -1.00 -0.92
N GLN A 3 18.17 -0.98 0.42
CA GLN A 3 17.91 0.25 1.19
C GLN A 3 19.00 1.32 1.05
N PRO A 4 20.32 1.00 1.01
CA PRO A 4 21.36 2.00 0.79
C PRO A 4 21.18 2.79 -0.50
N VAL A 5 20.96 2.10 -1.63
CA VAL A 5 20.75 2.75 -2.94
C VAL A 5 19.48 3.58 -2.93
N LEU A 6 18.39 3.05 -2.35
CA LEU A 6 17.13 3.78 -2.24
C LEU A 6 17.29 5.07 -1.42
N ALA A 7 18.04 5.03 -0.33
CA ALA A 7 18.29 6.21 0.49
C ALA A 7 19.05 7.30 -0.29
N GLU A 8 20.05 6.92 -1.09
CA GLU A 8 20.78 7.86 -1.95
C GLU A 8 19.85 8.51 -2.99
N LEU A 9 19.02 7.70 -3.67
CA LEU A 9 18.07 8.21 -4.66
C LEU A 9 17.03 9.17 -4.03
N ILE A 10 16.50 8.84 -2.86
CA ILE A 10 15.56 9.70 -2.14
C ILE A 10 16.20 11.06 -1.80
N ASP A 11 17.51 11.10 -1.53
CA ASP A 11 18.22 12.35 -1.24
C ASP A 11 18.16 13.34 -2.41
N ARG A 12 18.29 12.78 -3.61
CA ARG A 12 18.42 13.50 -4.88
C ARG A 12 17.09 13.94 -5.49
N CYS A 13 15.97 13.48 -4.93
CA CYS A 13 14.63 13.81 -5.41
C CYS A 13 13.95 14.85 -4.51
N ASP A 14 13.06 15.66 -5.05
CA ASP A 14 12.19 16.54 -4.25
C ASP A 14 10.97 15.80 -3.69
N MET A 15 10.50 14.78 -4.43
CA MET A 15 9.31 14.00 -4.12
C MET A 15 9.47 12.55 -4.57
N VAL A 16 8.89 11.63 -3.80
CA VAL A 16 8.90 10.18 -4.09
C VAL A 16 7.50 9.73 -4.46
N TYR A 17 7.35 9.02 -5.58
CA TYR A 17 6.09 8.40 -5.98
C TYR A 17 6.18 6.89 -5.76
N HIS A 18 5.45 6.37 -4.77
CA HIS A 18 5.49 4.95 -4.43
C HIS A 18 4.38 4.18 -5.14
N LEU A 19 4.74 3.49 -6.22
CA LEU A 19 3.82 2.72 -7.09
C LEU A 19 3.84 1.21 -6.82
N THR A 20 4.63 0.74 -5.86
CA THR A 20 4.79 -0.70 -5.61
C THR A 20 3.55 -1.26 -4.95
N ALA A 21 2.91 -2.22 -5.62
CA ALA A 21 1.88 -3.06 -5.03
C ALA A 21 1.92 -4.45 -5.67
N ALA A 22 1.72 -5.49 -4.86
CA ALA A 22 1.38 -6.83 -5.33
C ALA A 22 -0.08 -6.79 -5.80
N VAL A 23 -0.26 -6.67 -7.13
CA VAL A 23 -1.56 -6.62 -7.79
C VAL A 23 -1.84 -7.91 -8.57
N GLY A 24 -3.11 -8.31 -8.63
CA GLY A 24 -3.57 -9.47 -9.39
C GLY A 24 -4.38 -10.44 -8.52
N VAL A 25 -5.65 -10.67 -8.89
CA VAL A 25 -6.61 -11.49 -8.12
C VAL A 25 -6.04 -12.87 -7.80
N LYS A 26 -5.38 -13.50 -8.77
CA LYS A 26 -4.74 -14.81 -8.60
C LYS A 26 -3.65 -14.78 -7.52
N LEU A 27 -2.75 -13.81 -7.57
CA LEU A 27 -1.66 -13.65 -6.59
C LEU A 27 -2.19 -13.37 -5.17
N ILE A 28 -3.23 -12.54 -5.06
CA ILE A 28 -3.86 -12.19 -3.78
C ILE A 28 -4.48 -13.43 -3.13
N VAL A 29 -5.13 -14.27 -3.93
CA VAL A 29 -5.79 -15.50 -3.45
C VAL A 29 -4.79 -16.61 -3.16
N GLU A 30 -3.80 -16.82 -4.04
CA GLU A 30 -2.82 -17.90 -3.93
C GLU A 30 -1.67 -17.59 -2.95
N SER A 31 -1.38 -16.31 -2.70
CA SER A 31 -0.25 -15.88 -1.86
C SER A 31 -0.60 -14.62 -1.05
N PRO A 32 -1.55 -14.70 -0.11
CA PRO A 32 -2.02 -13.56 0.69
C PRO A 32 -0.93 -12.97 1.58
N VAL A 33 -0.10 -13.80 2.21
CA VAL A 33 1.01 -13.34 3.07
C VAL A 33 2.00 -12.53 2.26
N ARG A 34 2.45 -13.04 1.11
CA ARG A 34 3.35 -12.34 0.20
C ARG A 34 2.77 -11.00 -0.28
N THR A 35 1.46 -10.96 -0.51
CA THR A 35 0.74 -9.73 -0.91
C THR A 35 0.85 -8.67 0.19
N ILE A 36 0.56 -9.06 1.44
CA ILE A 36 0.65 -8.17 2.60
C ILE A 36 2.10 -7.71 2.79
N GLU A 37 3.06 -8.63 2.81
CA GLU A 37 4.47 -8.30 3.00
C GLU A 37 5.00 -7.36 1.93
N THR A 38 4.63 -7.59 0.66
CA THR A 38 5.08 -6.74 -0.45
C THR A 38 4.52 -5.32 -0.31
N ASN A 39 3.22 -5.20 -0.02
CA ASN A 39 2.55 -3.90 0.08
C ASN A 39 2.99 -3.11 1.32
N ILE A 40 3.13 -3.77 2.47
CA ILE A 40 3.50 -3.10 3.73
C ILE A 40 5.00 -2.82 3.78
N ASN A 41 5.85 -3.82 3.54
CA ASN A 41 7.29 -3.67 3.76
C ASN A 41 7.92 -2.67 2.78
N GLY A 42 7.48 -2.68 1.51
CA GLY A 42 7.93 -1.69 0.53
C GLY A 42 7.57 -0.26 0.95
N THR A 43 6.32 -0.07 1.37
CA THR A 43 5.82 1.23 1.84
C THR A 43 6.53 1.70 3.10
N ASP A 44 6.70 0.82 4.09
CA ASP A 44 7.38 1.11 5.36
C ASP A 44 8.82 1.58 5.14
N ILE A 45 9.58 0.89 4.29
CA ILE A 45 10.96 1.26 3.95
C ILE A 45 10.99 2.66 3.30
N VAL A 46 10.13 2.91 2.31
CA VAL A 46 10.09 4.20 1.60
C VAL A 46 9.72 5.34 2.54
N LEU A 47 8.70 5.16 3.38
CA LEU A 47 8.25 6.17 4.34
C LEU A 47 9.32 6.45 5.40
N LYS A 48 9.97 5.42 5.96
CA LYS A 48 11.05 5.57 6.94
C LYS A 48 12.24 6.34 6.38
N LEU A 49 12.69 5.99 5.17
CA LEU A 49 13.83 6.66 4.53
C LEU A 49 13.51 8.11 4.14
N SER A 50 12.31 8.34 3.58
CA SER A 50 11.86 9.67 3.18
C SER A 50 11.62 10.59 4.38
N GLY A 51 11.07 10.05 5.47
CA GLY A 51 10.85 10.79 6.72
C GLY A 51 12.15 11.29 7.35
N LYS A 52 13.20 10.45 7.38
CA LYS A 52 14.55 10.86 7.84
C LYS A 52 15.11 12.05 7.05
N LYS A 53 14.76 12.15 5.77
CA LYS A 53 15.25 13.15 4.82
C LYS A 53 14.27 14.29 4.58
N ARG A 54 13.12 14.30 5.27
CA ARG A 54 12.01 15.26 5.10
C ARG A 54 11.57 15.41 3.64
N LYS A 55 11.57 14.31 2.88
CA LYS A 55 11.10 14.27 1.49
C LYS A 55 9.61 13.95 1.45
N LYS A 56 8.89 14.61 0.54
CA LYS A 56 7.46 14.34 0.31
C LYS A 56 7.29 12.97 -0.36
N VAL A 57 6.28 12.22 0.05
CA VAL A 57 5.94 10.92 -0.55
C VAL A 57 4.49 10.94 -1.00
N MET A 58 4.26 10.55 -2.24
CA MET A 58 2.93 10.24 -2.77
C MET A 58 2.73 8.74 -2.79
N VAL A 59 1.74 8.28 -2.03
CA VAL A 59 1.30 6.89 -2.00
C VAL A 59 0.01 6.78 -2.79
N PHE A 60 -0.10 5.75 -3.60
CA PHE A 60 -1.29 5.49 -4.41
C PHE A 60 -2.12 4.40 -3.74
N SER A 61 -3.27 4.76 -3.17
CA SER A 61 -4.24 3.80 -2.62
C SER A 61 -5.04 3.11 -3.74
N SER A 62 -6.07 2.33 -3.40
CA SER A 62 -6.94 1.61 -4.35
C SER A 62 -8.40 1.77 -3.96
N SER A 63 -9.32 1.77 -4.92
CA SER A 63 -10.76 1.72 -4.64
C SER A 63 -11.20 0.48 -3.84
N GLU A 64 -10.37 -0.56 -3.80
CA GLU A 64 -10.59 -1.75 -2.97
C GLU A 64 -10.65 -1.44 -1.45
N VAL A 65 -10.12 -0.30 -1.01
CA VAL A 65 -10.22 0.13 0.41
C VAL A 65 -11.65 0.46 0.83
N TYR A 66 -12.54 0.80 -0.11
CA TYR A 66 -13.96 1.01 0.19
C TYR A 66 -14.67 -0.30 0.57
N GLY A 67 -14.09 -1.45 0.19
CA GLY A 67 -14.52 -2.77 0.63
C GLY A 67 -15.99 -3.08 0.34
N LYS A 68 -16.76 -3.35 1.40
CA LYS A 68 -18.20 -3.61 1.37
C LYS A 68 -19.05 -2.37 1.67
N GLY A 69 -18.47 -1.17 1.67
CA GLY A 69 -19.21 0.06 1.86
C GLY A 69 -20.36 0.19 0.86
N ASN A 70 -21.51 0.66 1.34
CA ASN A 70 -22.73 0.83 0.54
C ASN A 70 -23.19 2.29 0.45
N GLN A 71 -22.48 3.22 1.10
CA GLN A 71 -22.78 4.64 1.03
C GLN A 71 -22.18 5.23 -0.26
N ILE A 72 -23.06 5.68 -1.15
CA ILE A 72 -22.72 6.23 -2.45
C ILE A 72 -23.17 7.70 -2.47
N PRO A 73 -22.32 8.67 -2.90
CA PRO A 73 -20.95 8.46 -3.41
C PRO A 73 -19.95 8.03 -2.33
N PHE A 74 -18.93 7.27 -2.72
CA PHE A 74 -17.83 6.93 -1.82
C PHE A 74 -17.04 8.18 -1.43
N ARG A 75 -16.56 8.21 -0.19
CA ARG A 75 -15.75 9.30 0.35
C ARG A 75 -14.54 8.75 1.09
N GLU A 76 -13.45 9.51 1.08
CA GLU A 76 -12.18 9.14 1.72
C GLU A 76 -12.22 9.26 3.25
N ASP A 77 -13.23 9.92 3.81
CA ASP A 77 -13.49 10.05 5.24
C ASP A 77 -14.44 8.97 5.80
N TYR A 78 -14.84 7.99 4.98
CA TYR A 78 -15.69 6.88 5.39
C TYR A 78 -14.92 5.72 6.01
N ASP A 79 -15.62 4.96 6.85
CA ASP A 79 -15.10 3.74 7.45
C ASP A 79 -14.77 2.68 6.39
N ILE A 80 -13.65 1.99 6.60
CA ILE A 80 -13.26 0.83 5.82
C ILE A 80 -14.06 -0.38 6.31
N VAL A 81 -14.94 -0.91 5.47
CA VAL A 81 -15.76 -2.10 5.79
C VAL A 81 -15.24 -3.33 5.05
N LEU A 82 -14.50 -4.20 5.73
CA LEU A 82 -14.01 -5.47 5.15
C LEU A 82 -14.92 -6.66 5.52
N GLY A 83 -14.85 -7.73 4.72
CA GLY A 83 -15.54 -8.98 5.03
C GLY A 83 -14.72 -9.91 5.93
N SER A 84 -15.22 -11.14 6.13
CA SER A 84 -14.54 -12.17 6.93
C SER A 84 -13.09 -12.40 6.51
N THR A 85 -12.21 -12.55 7.50
CA THR A 85 -10.79 -12.89 7.35
C THR A 85 -10.55 -14.24 6.66
N GLN A 86 -11.56 -15.11 6.59
CA GLN A 86 -11.51 -16.35 5.82
C GLN A 86 -11.43 -16.11 4.30
N ARG A 87 -11.72 -14.89 3.82
CA ARG A 87 -11.66 -14.53 2.40
C ARG A 87 -10.35 -13.78 2.12
N ALA A 88 -9.39 -14.48 1.51
CA ALA A 88 -8.07 -13.96 1.17
C ALA A 88 -8.07 -12.68 0.31
N ARG A 89 -9.15 -12.38 -0.42
CA ARG A 89 -9.26 -11.15 -1.24
C ARG A 89 -9.02 -9.87 -0.44
N TRP A 90 -9.37 -9.86 0.85
CA TRP A 90 -9.20 -8.67 1.72
C TRP A 90 -7.74 -8.41 2.10
N CYS A 91 -6.85 -9.38 1.87
CA CYS A 91 -5.41 -9.20 2.04
C CYS A 91 -4.82 -8.18 1.06
N PHE A 92 -5.56 -7.79 0.01
CA PHE A 92 -5.17 -6.70 -0.88
C PHE A 92 -5.64 -5.33 -0.40
N ALA A 93 -6.85 -5.22 0.14
CA ALA A 93 -7.44 -3.95 0.59
C ALA A 93 -6.88 -3.46 1.93
N CYS A 94 -6.64 -4.38 2.88
CA CYS A 94 -6.15 -4.07 4.22
C CYS A 94 -4.77 -3.35 4.26
N PRO A 95 -3.75 -3.76 3.48
CA PRO A 95 -2.41 -3.15 3.53
C PRO A 95 -2.25 -1.93 2.60
N ARG A 96 -3.31 -1.17 2.30
CA ARG A 96 -3.29 -0.03 1.36
C ARG A 96 -3.37 1.31 2.06
#